data_AF-A0A935S9X9-F1
#
_entry.id   AF-A0A935S9X9-F1
#
_cell.length_a   1.000
_cell.length_b   1.000
_cell.length_c   1.000
_cell.angle_alpha   90.00
_cell.angle_beta   90.00
_cell.angle_gamma   90.00
#
_symmetry.space_group_name_H-M   'P 1'
#
loop_
_entity.id
_entity.type
_entity.pdbx_description
1 polymer ?
#
loop_
_entity_poly.entity_id
_entity_poly.type
_entity_poly.pdbx_seq_one_letter_code
_entity_poly.pdbx_strand_id
1 'polypeptide(L)'
;MATIFSAILTIAVMVLILTLDSNKIWRLLLFIPATSLGVSFQQWYFKFCVAFGIKGVFNFGDIGKTFSIEQKENYRKDRIKAWQMIISGVVFGVVVALIFYYLPN
;
A
#
# COMPACT_ATOMS: atom_id res chain seq x y z
N MET A 1 -3.78 -1.17 13.88
CA MET A 1 -2.38 -1.39 14.31
C MET A 1 -1.41 -1.12 13.17
N ALA A 2 -1.53 -1.78 11.99
CA ALA A 2 -0.65 -1.52 10.84
C ALA A 2 -0.62 -0.06 10.37
N THR A 3 -1.78 0.63 10.38
CA THR A 3 -1.88 2.06 10.04
C THR A 3 -1.03 2.97 10.92
N ILE A 4 -1.10 2.77 12.24
CA ILE A 4 -0.41 3.59 13.23
C ILE A 4 1.11 3.39 13.09
N PHE A 5 1.54 2.14 12.92
CA PHE A 5 2.96 1.84 12.69
C PHE A 5 3.48 2.50 11.41
N SER A 6 2.77 2.37 10.29
CA SER A 6 3.17 3.00 9.03
C SER A 6 3.16 4.53 9.11
N ALA A 7 2.22 5.13 9.87
CA ALA A 7 2.20 6.57 10.13
C ALA A 7 3.43 7.03 10.92
N ILE A 8 3.73 6.38 12.04
CA ILE A 8 4.91 6.70 12.85
C ILE A 8 6.20 6.56 12.03
N LEU A 9 6.33 5.47 11.27
CA LEU A 9 7.49 5.24 10.40
C LEU A 9 7.63 6.35 9.35
N THR A 10 6.54 6.75 8.71
CA THR A 10 6.56 7.83 7.71
C THR A 10 6.99 9.15 8.34
N ILE A 11 6.46 9.50 9.51
CA ILE A 11 6.84 10.73 10.22
C ILE A 11 8.31 10.70 10.64
N ALA A 12 8.79 9.59 11.18
CA ALA A 12 10.19 9.44 11.57
C ALA A 12 11.14 9.63 10.38
N VAL A 13 10.83 9.03 9.23
CA VAL A 13 11.62 9.19 7.99
C VAL A 13 11.55 10.62 7.47
N MET A 14 10.38 11.28 7.52
CA MET A 14 10.25 12.69 7.14
C MET A 14 11.14 13.59 8.00
N VAL A 15 11.07 13.45 9.32
CA VAL A 15 11.90 14.24 10.25
C VAL A 15 13.38 14.02 9.96
N LEU A 16 13.80 12.75 9.82
CA LEU A 16 15.20 12.41 9.55
C LEU A 16 15.74 13.05 8.26
N ILE A 17 14.96 13.01 7.19
CA ILE A 17 15.34 13.58 5.88
C ILE A 17 15.44 15.10 5.93
N LEU A 18 14.53 15.77 6.66
CA LEU A 18 14.54 17.22 6.83
C LEU A 18 15.69 17.70 7.73
N THR A 19 16.06 16.93 8.76
CA THR A 19 17.13 17.31 9.69
C THR A 19 18.54 17.03 9.16
N LEU A 20 18.70 16.04 8.27
CA LEU A 20 20.02 15.62 7.75
C LEU A 20 20.45 16.37 6.49
N ASP A 21 19.67 17.38 6.05
CA ASP A 21 19.91 18.17 4.84
C ASP A 21 20.30 17.29 3.63
N SER A 22 19.60 16.16 3.54
CA SER A 22 20.04 15.03 2.73
C SER A 22 19.82 15.31 1.24
N ASN A 23 20.71 14.76 0.39
CA ASN A 23 20.64 14.87 -1.06
C ASN A 23 19.20 14.54 -1.54
N LYS A 24 18.68 15.30 -2.52
CA LYS A 24 17.31 15.19 -3.05
C LYS A 24 16.90 13.75 -3.38
N ILE A 25 17.86 12.90 -3.78
CA ILE A 25 17.65 11.47 -4.06
C ILE A 25 17.16 10.70 -2.82
N TRP A 26 17.66 10.99 -1.62
CA TRP A 26 17.22 10.34 -0.38
C TRP A 26 15.76 10.60 -0.04
N ARG A 27 15.20 11.71 -0.55
CA ARG A 27 13.78 12.02 -0.39
C ARG A 27 12.88 11.04 -1.12
N LEU A 28 13.36 10.41 -2.20
CA LEU A 28 12.60 9.38 -2.90
C LEU A 28 12.39 8.13 -2.03
N LEU A 29 13.20 7.92 -0.99
CA LEU A 29 12.99 6.83 -0.03
C LEU A 29 11.65 6.98 0.73
N LEU A 30 11.08 8.19 0.82
CA LEU A 30 9.73 8.42 1.38
C LEU A 30 8.63 7.69 0.63
N PHE A 31 8.87 7.29 -0.62
CA PHE A 31 7.94 6.52 -1.42
C PHE A 31 7.45 5.25 -0.70
N ILE A 32 8.36 4.50 -0.08
CA ILE A 32 8.05 3.22 0.57
C ILE A 32 7.12 3.41 1.78
N PRO A 33 7.47 4.23 2.79
CA PRO A 33 6.60 4.43 3.95
C PRO A 33 5.30 5.15 3.56
N ALA A 34 5.33 6.11 2.63
CA ALA A 34 4.11 6.79 2.16
C ALA A 34 3.15 5.83 1.45
N THR A 35 3.66 4.96 0.57
CA THR A 35 2.84 3.92 -0.08
C THR A 35 2.23 2.98 0.95
N SER A 36 3.03 2.50 1.90
CA SER A 36 2.57 1.63 2.99
C SER A 36 1.47 2.29 3.83
N LEU A 37 1.60 3.58 4.12
CA LEU A 37 0.61 4.38 4.82
C LEU A 37 -0.70 4.46 4.01
N GLY A 38 -0.63 4.80 2.73
CA GLY A 38 -1.81 4.90 1.86
C GLY A 38 -2.59 3.58 1.76
N VAL A 39 -1.89 2.47 1.53
CA VAL A 39 -2.50 1.13 1.50
C VAL A 39 -3.09 0.77 2.86
N SER A 40 -2.35 0.98 3.95
CA SER A 40 -2.81 0.62 5.29
C SER A 40 -4.02 1.44 5.72
N PHE A 41 -4.05 2.74 5.39
CA PHE A 41 -5.18 3.62 5.66
C PHE A 41 -6.44 3.13 4.95
N GLN A 42 -6.32 2.75 3.67
CA GLN A 42 -7.42 2.14 2.93
C GLN A 42 -7.87 0.81 3.54
N GLN A 43 -6.96 -0.02 4.05
CA GLN A 43 -7.35 -1.27 4.73
C GLN A 43 -8.22 -1.01 5.96
N TRP A 44 -7.91 0.03 6.73
CA TRP A 44 -8.72 0.44 7.89
C TRP A 44 -10.07 1.03 7.46
N TYR A 45 -10.08 1.94 6.48
CA TYR A 45 -11.29 2.60 6.00
C TYR A 45 -12.29 1.62 5.35
N PHE A 46 -11.82 0.79 4.42
CA PHE A 46 -12.66 -0.19 3.73
C PHE A 46 -12.89 -1.47 4.53
N LYS A 47 -12.31 -1.59 5.74
CA LYS A 47 -12.28 -2.81 6.57
C LYS A 47 -11.87 -4.05 5.76
N PHE A 48 -10.94 -3.86 4.83
CA PHE A 48 -10.55 -4.87 3.85
C PHE A 48 -9.06 -5.17 3.95
N CYS A 49 -8.70 -6.44 4.12
CA CYS A 49 -7.31 -6.85 4.16
C CYS A 49 -6.81 -7.13 2.73
N VAL A 50 -5.92 -6.27 2.22
CA VAL A 50 -5.32 -6.43 0.88
C VAL A 50 -4.58 -7.76 0.75
N ALA A 51 -3.91 -8.20 1.83
CA ALA A 51 -3.23 -9.50 1.82
C ALA A 51 -4.21 -10.68 1.65
N PHE A 52 -5.43 -10.59 2.18
CA PHE A 52 -6.45 -11.62 1.95
C PHE A 52 -6.96 -11.59 0.51
N GLY A 53 -7.25 -10.39 0.00
CA GLY A 53 -7.62 -10.17 -1.40
C GLY A 53 -6.57 -10.72 -2.37
N ILE A 54 -5.27 -10.61 -2.08
CA ILE A 54 -4.19 -11.19 -2.91
C ILE A 54 -3.93 -12.67 -2.61
N LYS A 55 -4.05 -13.16 -1.38
CA LYS A 55 -3.76 -14.58 -1.07
C LYS A 55 -4.69 -15.56 -1.80
N GLY A 56 -5.89 -15.12 -2.21
CA GLY A 56 -6.74 -15.85 -3.14
C GLY A 56 -6.17 -16.03 -4.57
N VAL A 57 -5.01 -15.43 -4.91
CA VAL A 57 -4.24 -15.66 -6.15
C VAL A 57 -3.41 -16.94 -6.08
N PHE A 58 -2.80 -17.21 -4.92
CA PHE A 58 -1.69 -18.15 -4.84
C PHE A 58 -2.09 -19.52 -4.27
N ASN A 59 -3.33 -19.69 -3.80
CA ASN A 59 -3.71 -20.91 -3.06
C ASN A 59 -5.01 -21.60 -3.52
N PHE A 60 -5.37 -21.53 -4.81
CA PHE A 60 -6.40 -22.42 -5.37
C PHE A 60 -5.98 -23.02 -6.72
N GLY A 61 -4.70 -23.37 -6.81
CA GLY A 61 -4.23 -24.46 -7.66
C GLY A 61 -4.34 -25.82 -6.96
N ASP A 62 -5.14 -25.94 -5.89
CA ASP A 62 -5.35 -27.24 -5.23
C ASP A 62 -6.38 -28.05 -6.03
N ILE A 63 -5.85 -28.75 -7.02
CA ILE A 63 -6.23 -30.08 -7.49
C ILE A 63 -7.50 -30.61 -6.80
N GLY A 64 -8.68 -30.30 -7.36
CA GLY A 64 -9.89 -31.10 -7.13
C GLY A 64 -11.05 -30.51 -6.34
N LYS A 65 -11.08 -29.22 -5.97
CA LYS A 65 -12.30 -28.60 -5.40
C LYS A 65 -13.05 -27.71 -6.39
N THR A 66 -14.29 -28.10 -6.69
CA THR A 66 -15.24 -27.36 -7.53
C THR A 66 -15.82 -26.17 -6.77
N PHE A 67 -15.27 -24.98 -6.99
CA PHE A 67 -15.90 -23.74 -6.52
C PHE A 67 -17.20 -23.50 -7.26
N SER A 68 -18.28 -23.14 -6.55
CA SER A 68 -19.50 -22.68 -7.21
C SER A 68 -19.22 -21.41 -8.01
N ILE A 69 -19.99 -21.18 -9.08
CA ILE A 69 -19.78 -20.03 -9.99
C ILE A 69 -19.82 -18.70 -9.22
N GLU A 70 -20.72 -18.61 -8.24
CA GLU A 70 -20.91 -17.44 -7.38
C GLU A 70 -19.70 -17.18 -6.46
N GLN A 71 -19.07 -18.24 -5.93
CA GLN A 71 -17.84 -18.10 -5.13
C GLN A 71 -16.67 -17.58 -5.98
N LYS A 72 -16.51 -18.07 -7.22
CA LYS A 72 -15.46 -17.59 -8.14
C LYS A 72 -15.61 -16.10 -8.47
N GLU A 73 -16.83 -15.63 -8.65
CA GLU A 73 -17.09 -14.22 -8.95
C GLU A 73 -16.75 -13.31 -7.77
N ASN A 74 -17.10 -13.72 -6.55
CA ASN A 74 -16.78 -12.97 -5.33
C ASN A 74 -15.26 -12.86 -5.12
N TYR A 75 -14.50 -13.93 -5.36
CA TYR A 75 -13.03 -13.86 -5.33
C TYR A 75 -12.47 -12.92 -6.39
N ARG A 76 -13.03 -12.88 -7.60
CA ARG A 76 -12.58 -11.94 -8.65
C ARG A 76 -12.82 -10.49 -8.23
N LYS A 77 -13.95 -10.19 -7.59
CA LYS A 77 -14.27 -8.84 -7.09
C LYS A 77 -13.32 -8.41 -5.98
N ASP A 78 -13.02 -9.29 -5.02
CA ASP A 78 -12.05 -9.02 -3.95
C ASP A 78 -10.65 -8.74 -4.49
N ARG A 79 -10.28 -9.41 -5.58
CA ARG A 79 -8.99 -9.24 -6.26
C ARG A 79 -8.86 -7.91 -6.95
N ILE A 80 -9.91 -7.49 -7.66
CA ILE A 80 -9.96 -6.17 -8.31
C ILE A 80 -9.85 -5.10 -7.24
N LYS A 81 -10.58 -5.24 -6.12
CA LYS A 81 -10.54 -4.30 -5.00
C LYS A 81 -9.14 -4.22 -4.36
N ALA A 82 -8.48 -5.36 -4.15
CA ALA A 82 -7.11 -5.40 -3.62
C ALA A 82 -6.12 -4.67 -4.54
N TRP A 83 -6.20 -4.89 -5.85
CA TRP A 83 -5.35 -4.19 -6.83
C TRP A 83 -5.64 -2.69 -6.90
N GLN A 84 -6.91 -2.29 -6.85
CA GLN A 84 -7.29 -0.89 -6.79
C GLN A 84 -6.67 -0.21 -5.57
N MET A 85 -6.71 -0.85 -4.40
CA MET A 85 -6.10 -0.31 -3.17
C MET A 85 -4.58 -0.21 -3.24
N ILE A 86 -3.90 -1.17 -3.89
CA ILE A 86 -2.45 -1.11 -4.09
C ILE A 86 -2.09 0.02 -5.03
N ILE A 87 -2.77 0.12 -6.17
CA ILE A 87 -2.50 1.15 -7.17
C ILE A 87 -2.74 2.53 -6.57
N SER A 88 -3.84 2.75 -5.84
CA SER A 88 -4.10 4.03 -5.20
C SER A 88 -3.06 4.35 -4.12
N GLY A 89 -2.62 3.36 -3.33
CA GLY A 89 -1.55 3.55 -2.35
C GLY A 89 -0.20 3.89 -3.00
N VAL A 90 0.14 3.24 -4.12
CA VAL A 90 1.36 3.53 -4.90
C VAL A 90 1.29 4.94 -5.47
N VAL A 91 0.16 5.33 -6.08
CA VAL A 91 -0.04 6.69 -6.60
C VAL A 91 0.13 7.72 -5.48
N PHE A 92 -0.46 7.47 -4.31
CA PHE A 92 -0.27 8.32 -3.14
C PHE A 92 1.21 8.44 -2.75
N GLY A 93 1.93 7.32 -2.67
CA GLY A 93 3.36 7.32 -2.36
C GLY A 93 4.21 8.07 -3.40
N VAL A 94 3.91 7.92 -4.69
CA VAL A 94 4.59 8.67 -5.77
C VAL A 94 4.35 10.17 -5.62
N VAL A 95 3.09 10.59 -5.41
CA VAL A 95 2.74 12.00 -5.23
C VAL A 95 3.49 12.60 -4.04
N VAL A 96 3.51 11.92 -2.89
CA VAL A 96 4.25 12.37 -1.70
C VAL A 96 5.74 12.46 -1.99
N ALA A 97 6.35 11.43 -2.59
CA ALA A 97 7.77 11.43 -2.91
C ALA A 97 8.16 12.56 -3.87
N LEU A 98 7.34 12.83 -4.89
CA LEU A 98 7.56 13.93 -5.84
C LEU A 98 7.41 15.30 -5.18
N ILE A 99 6.40 15.50 -4.34
CA ILE A 99 6.24 16.75 -3.58
C ILE A 99 7.50 17.03 -2.75
N PHE A 100 7.99 16.03 -2.00
CA PHE A 100 9.20 16.18 -1.19
C PHE A 100 10.47 16.34 -2.04
N TYR A 101 10.54 15.73 -3.22
CA TYR A 101 11.66 15.89 -4.14
C TYR A 101 11.78 17.31 -4.69
N TYR A 102 10.64 17.93 -5.06
CA TYR A 102 10.60 19.29 -5.58
C TYR A 102 10.56 20.37 -4.50
N LEU A 103 10.33 20.00 -3.24
CA LEU A 103 10.34 20.96 -2.14
C LEU A 103 11.72 21.64 -2.06
N PRO A 104 11.81 22.97 -2.16
CA PRO A 104 13.07 23.66 -1.97
C PRO A 104 13.56 23.39 -0.54
N ASN A 105 14.88 23.24 -0.40
CA ASN A 105 15.55 23.27 0.89
C ASN A 105 15.68 24.71 1.35
#